data_AF-A0A2R7Y1H9-F1
#
_entry.id   AF-A0A2R7Y1H9-F1
#
_cell.length_a   1.000
_cell.length_b   1.000
_cell.length_c   1.000
_cell.angle_alpha   90.00
_cell.angle_beta   90.00
_cell.angle_gamma   90.00
#
_symmetry.space_group_name_H-M   'P 1'
#
loop_
_entity.id
_entity.type
_entity.pdbx_description
1 polymer ?
#
loop_
_entity_poly.entity_id
_entity_poly.type
_entity_poly.pdbx_seq_one_letter_code
_entity_poly.pdbx_strand_id
1 'polypeptide(L)'
;MKYYAREKGWMYAGIDRMAEPDEVRLEDGKSMPWKVKSLLRECGGKIPRLFYERPGISKEPLTVLLGKDAVEVAMEADSISKRYAAFIKR
;
A
#
# COMPACT_ATOMS: atom_id res chain seq x y z
N MET A 1 -8.23 2.70 -6.04
CA MET A 1 -7.06 3.32 -5.35
C MET A 1 -6.18 4.17 -6.27
N LYS A 2 -5.66 3.65 -7.40
CA LYS A 2 -4.85 4.45 -8.35
C LYS A 2 -5.49 5.81 -8.73
N TYR A 3 -6.79 5.83 -9.04
CA TYR A 3 -7.52 7.07 -9.36
C TYR A 3 -7.62 8.02 -8.15
N TYR A 4 -7.92 7.48 -6.96
CA TYR A 4 -7.96 8.24 -5.72
C TYR A 4 -6.61 8.92 -5.43
N ALA A 5 -5.49 8.19 -5.58
CA ALA A 5 -4.15 8.76 -5.44
C ALA A 5 -3.89 9.87 -6.45
N ARG A 6 -4.26 9.65 -7.72
CA ARG A 6 -4.10 10.65 -8.79
C ARG A 6 -4.83 11.95 -8.47
N GLU A 7 -6.08 11.87 -8.02
CA GLU A 7 -6.88 13.04 -7.63
C GLU A 7 -6.25 13.81 -6.46
N LYS A 8 -5.67 13.08 -5.51
CA LYS A 8 -4.98 13.67 -4.34
C LYS A 8 -3.56 14.16 -4.66
N GLY A 9 -3.06 13.95 -5.88
CA GLY A 9 -1.68 14.24 -6.25
C GLY A 9 -0.65 13.36 -5.54
N TRP A 10 -1.06 12.17 -5.08
CA TRP A 10 -0.21 11.26 -4.33
C TRP A 10 0.48 10.25 -5.26
N MET A 11 1.71 9.91 -4.90
CA MET A 11 2.40 8.78 -5.49
C MET A 11 1.70 7.48 -5.14
N TYR A 12 1.54 6.61 -6.14
CA TYR A 12 0.94 5.29 -6.02
C TYR A 12 1.88 4.23 -6.59
N ALA A 13 2.15 3.19 -5.80
CA ALA A 13 2.95 2.05 -6.23
C ALA A 13 2.33 0.72 -5.79
N GLY A 14 2.97 -0.38 -6.15
CA GLY A 14 2.55 -1.70 -5.70
C GLY A 14 3.75 -2.59 -5.38
N ILE A 15 3.53 -3.52 -4.44
CA ILE A 15 4.49 -4.55 -4.08
C ILE A 15 3.98 -5.86 -4.67
N ASP A 16 4.84 -6.54 -5.43
CA ASP A 16 4.61 -7.93 -5.80
C ASP A 16 5.19 -8.87 -4.74
N ARG A 17 4.32 -9.52 -3.95
CA ARG A 17 4.74 -10.45 -2.91
C ARG A 17 5.34 -11.75 -3.47
N MET A 18 5.12 -12.06 -4.75
CA MET A 18 5.75 -13.22 -5.39
C MET A 18 7.21 -12.97 -5.74
N ALA A 19 7.66 -11.71 -5.73
CA ALA A 19 9.05 -11.34 -5.93
C ALA A 19 9.87 -11.36 -4.62
N GLU A 20 9.24 -11.65 -3.48
CA GLU A 20 9.92 -11.77 -2.20
C GLU A 20 10.76 -13.05 -2.16
N PRO A 21 12.08 -12.97 -1.92
CA PRO A 21 12.93 -14.16 -1.81
C PRO A 21 12.48 -15.07 -0.68
N ASP A 22 12.59 -16.39 -0.87
CA ASP A 22 12.16 -17.36 0.14
C ASP A 22 12.89 -17.20 1.48
N GLU A 23 14.18 -16.85 1.45
CA GLU A 23 14.97 -16.56 2.66
C GLU A 23 14.43 -15.35 3.46
N VAL A 24 13.79 -14.39 2.81
CA VAL A 24 13.14 -13.23 3.45
C VAL A 24 11.76 -13.61 3.95
N ARG A 25 11.02 -14.39 3.14
CA ARG A 25 9.64 -14.79 3.41
C ARG A 25 9.51 -15.78 4.57
N LEU A 26 10.51 -16.65 4.74
CA LEU A 26 10.54 -17.69 5.78
C LEU A 26 11.06 -17.18 7.12
N GLU A 27 11.72 -16.03 7.15
CA GLU A 27 12.26 -15.46 8.38
C GLU A 27 11.37 -14.33 8.90
N ASP A 28 10.88 -14.51 10.13
CA ASP A 28 9.98 -13.56 10.76
C ASP A 28 10.59 -12.16 10.85
N GLY A 29 9.77 -11.16 10.51
CA GLY A 29 10.16 -9.75 10.57
C GLY A 29 10.96 -9.23 9.37
N LYS A 30 11.41 -10.08 8.43
CA LYS A 30 12.20 -9.62 7.26
C LYS A 30 11.37 -9.09 6.09
N SER A 31 10.10 -9.46 6.00
CA SER A 31 9.24 -9.03 4.90
C SER A 31 9.02 -7.53 4.84
N MET A 32 8.73 -6.87 5.96
CA MET A 32 8.43 -5.42 5.95
C MET A 32 9.66 -4.59 5.52
N PRO A 33 10.88 -4.83 6.04
CA PRO A 33 12.09 -4.18 5.53
C PRO A 33 12.31 -4.41 4.03
N TRP A 34 12.08 -5.63 3.52
CA TRP A 34 12.21 -5.92 2.09
C TRP A 34 11.20 -5.12 1.25
N LYS A 35 9.94 -5.07 1.67
CA LYS A 35 8.87 -4.29 1.02
C LYS A 35 9.21 -2.82 0.92
N VAL A 36 9.67 -2.21 2.02
CA VAL A 36 10.07 -0.80 2.06
C VAL A 36 11.24 -0.53 1.10
N LYS A 37 12.25 -1.42 1.06
CA LYS A 37 13.37 -1.31 0.11
C LYS A 37 12.91 -1.42 -1.35
N SER A 38 11.98 -2.33 -1.65
CA SER A 38 11.41 -2.46 -2.99
C SER A 38 10.66 -1.20 -3.41
N LEU A 39 9.84 -0.62 -2.53
CA LEU A 39 9.15 0.64 -2.79
C LEU A 39 10.14 1.79 -3.04
N LEU A 40 11.18 1.94 -2.21
CA LEU A 40 12.20 2.98 -2.40
C LEU A 40 12.87 2.87 -3.76
N ARG A 41 13.24 1.65 -4.18
CA ARG A 41 13.88 1.41 -5.48
C ARG A 41 12.96 1.80 -6.64
N GLU A 42 11.69 1.38 -6.58
CA GLU A 42 10.72 1.60 -7.67
C GLU A 42 10.22 3.04 -7.74
N CYS A 43 10.23 3.75 -6.61
CA CYS A 43 9.67 5.09 -6.47
C CYS A 43 10.74 6.21 -6.43
N GLY A 44 11.96 5.92 -6.89
CA GLY A 44 13.03 6.93 -6.98
C GLY A 44 13.47 7.47 -5.63
N GLY A 45 13.58 6.60 -4.62
CA GLY A 45 14.03 6.93 -3.26
C GLY A 45 12.95 7.51 -2.35
N LYS A 46 11.69 7.48 -2.76
CA LYS A 46 10.56 8.00 -1.97
C LYS A 46 9.61 6.86 -1.59
N ILE A 47 8.99 6.96 -0.42
CA ILE A 47 7.92 6.03 -0.05
C ILE A 47 6.59 6.62 -0.55
N PRO A 48 5.82 5.88 -1.35
CA PRO A 48 4.51 6.33 -1.80
C PRO A 48 3.54 6.42 -0.62
N ARG A 49 2.72 7.47 -0.62
CA ARG A 49 1.70 7.65 0.42
C ARG A 49 0.61 6.58 0.39
N LEU A 50 0.28 6.08 -0.81
CA LEU A 50 -0.69 5.00 -1.00
C LEU A 50 -0.04 3.92 -1.86
N PHE A 51 -0.03 2.68 -1.38
CA PHE A 51 0.46 1.56 -2.18
C PHE A 51 -0.39 0.31 -1.96
N TYR A 52 -0.24 -0.64 -2.87
CA TYR A 52 -0.97 -1.91 -2.83
C TYR A 52 -0.01 -3.09 -2.76
N GLU A 53 -0.25 -4.00 -1.83
CA GLU A 53 0.41 -5.30 -1.80
C GLU A 53 -0.45 -6.32 -2.53
N ARG A 54 0.12 -6.92 -3.58
CA ARG A 54 -0.54 -8.01 -4.31
C ARG A 54 -0.77 -9.22 -3.38
N PRO A 55 -1.74 -10.09 -3.71
CA PRO A 55 -1.90 -11.37 -3.03
C PRO A 55 -0.57 -12.13 -3.01
N GLY A 56 -0.29 -12.80 -1.90
CA GLY A 56 0.84 -13.71 -1.77
C GLY A 56 0.38 -15.06 -1.26
N ILE A 57 1.30 -16.02 -1.16
CA ILE A 57 1.01 -17.36 -0.63
C ILE A 57 0.43 -17.21 0.78
N SER A 58 -0.85 -17.56 0.94
CA SER A 58 -1.60 -17.46 2.20
C SER A 58 -1.66 -16.05 2.81
N LYS A 59 -1.51 -15.00 1.99
CA LYS A 59 -1.59 -13.60 2.45
C LYS A 59 -2.57 -12.81 1.59
N GLU A 60 -3.56 -12.21 2.23
CA GLU A 60 -4.57 -11.37 1.58
C GLU A 60 -3.95 -10.09 0.98
N PRO A 61 -4.46 -9.60 -0.15
CA PRO A 61 -4.02 -8.33 -0.70
C PRO A 61 -4.32 -7.16 0.26
N LEU A 62 -3.42 -6.18 0.33
CA LEU A 62 -3.59 -5.02 1.21
C LEU A 62 -3.48 -3.72 0.42
N THR A 63 -4.32 -2.74 0.76
CA THR A 63 -4.04 -1.33 0.44
C THR A 63 -3.46 -0.68 1.67
N VAL A 64 -2.28 -0.08 1.56
CA VAL A 64 -1.58 0.57 2.67
C VAL A 64 -1.54 2.07 2.43
N LEU A 65 -2.07 2.82 3.39
CA LEU A 65 -2.07 4.27 3.42
C LEU A 65 -1.13 4.74 4.52
N LEU A 66 -0.20 5.62 4.18
CA LEU A 66 0.69 6.29 5.11
C LEU A 66 0.24 7.74 5.32
N GLY A 67 0.53 8.27 6.49
CA GLY A 67 0.25 9.66 6.88
C GLY A 67 1.23 10.11 7.94
N LYS A 68 1.21 11.40 8.26
CA LYS A 68 2.06 11.99 9.29
C LYS A 68 1.75 11.43 10.68
N ASP A 69 0.48 11.17 10.94
CA ASP A 69 -0.02 10.66 12.21
C ASP A 69 -1.29 9.80 11.99
N ALA A 70 -1.74 9.15 13.06
CA ALA A 70 -2.89 8.27 13.03
C ALA A 70 -4.21 8.99 12.69
N VAL A 71 -4.34 10.26 13.07
CA VAL A 71 -5.56 11.04 12.82
C VAL A 71 -5.70 11.31 11.33
N GLU A 72 -4.63 11.74 10.66
CA GLU A 72 -4.61 11.94 9.21
C GLU A 72 -4.95 10.65 8.45
N VAL A 73 -4.36 9.52 8.86
CA VAL A 73 -4.63 8.22 8.22
C VAL A 73 -6.10 7.81 8.40
N ALA A 74 -6.66 7.98 9.59
CA ALA A 74 -8.05 7.63 9.87
C ALA A 74 -9.04 8.50 9.06
N MET A 75 -8.80 9.81 8.98
CA MET A 75 -9.64 10.72 8.20
C MET A 75 -9.63 10.38 6.70
N GLU A 76 -8.47 10.06 6.16
CA GLU A 76 -8.36 9.68 4.75
C GLU A 76 -8.95 8.28 4.49
N ALA A 77 -8.82 7.34 5.43
CA ALA A 77 -9.51 6.05 5.35
C ALA A 77 -11.04 6.20 5.33
N ASP A 78 -11.60 7.09 6.18
CA ASP A 78 -13.03 7.44 6.14
C ASP A 78 -13.44 8.06 4.79
N SER A 79 -12.63 8.97 4.25
CA SER A 79 -12.85 9.56 2.92
C SER A 79 -12.93 8.49 1.81
N ILE A 80 -12.01 7.53 1.83
CA ILE A 80 -11.98 6.39 0.90
C ILE A 80 -13.25 5.54 1.08
N SER A 81 -13.62 5.22 2.32
CA SER A 81 -14.80 4.41 2.65
C SER A 81 -16.09 5.03 2.09
N LYS A 82 -16.31 6.32 2.34
CA LYS A 82 -17.50 7.05 1.85
C LYS A 82 -17.61 7.04 0.33
N ARG A 83 -16.48 7.22 -0.37
CA ARG A 83 -16.45 7.16 -1.85
C ARG A 83 -16.73 5.76 -2.37
N TYR A 84 -16.16 4.74 -1.73
CA TYR A 84 -16.42 3.36 -2.10
C TYR A 84 -17.90 3.00 -1.89
N ALA A 85 -18.48 3.40 -0.75
CA ALA A 85 -19.90 3.23 -0.47
C ALA A 85 -20.81 3.93 -1.51
N ALA A 86 -20.42 5.12 -1.98
CA ALA A 86 -21.14 5.82 -3.04
C ALA A 86 -21.00 5.14 -4.41
N PHE A 87 -19.86 4.48 -4.66
CA PHE A 87 -19.63 3.72 -5.89
C PHE A 87 -20.44 2.43 -5.94
N ILE A 88 -20.48 1.64 -4.85
CA ILE A 88 -21.20 0.35 -4.81
C ILE A 88 -22.74 0.50 -4.75
N LYS A 89 -23.25 1.69 -4.37
CA LYS A 89 -24.69 1.98 -4.33
C LYS A 89 -25.25 2.48 -5.68
N ARG A 90 -24.40 2.60 -6.70
CA ARG A 90 -24.79 2.88 -8.08
C ARG A 90 -24.91 1.57 -8.84
#